data_AF-A0AA44EPV4-F1
#
_entry.id   AF-A0AA44EPV4-F1
#
_cell.length_a   1.000
_cell.length_b   1.000
_cell.length_c   1.000
_cell.angle_alpha   90.00
_cell.angle_beta   90.00
_cell.angle_gamma   90.00
#
_symmetry.space_group_name_H-M   'P 1'
#
loop_
_entity.id
_entity.type
_entity.pdbx_description
1 polymer ?
#
loop_
_entity_poly.entity_id
_entity_poly.type
_entity_poly.pdbx_seq_one_letter_code
_entity_poly.pdbx_strand_id
1 'polypeptide(L)'
;MFRKVLLCSLALAFGIGSAAAQGVTVKSKRPVSDGWFPNEQLVVIERSGYIYSERRGKTSEGYDYWISPQAAQIETGRQTWGASCKIDAMDDKTYCTLILIDKMKASIALSDMGEPSALCLYFSDFTPASGMVRIDKLVAEQTDRQGCMPLQAAGAIATGKSILIHTDQMGPDYQFEHQLSLDGYKQASHLVSHLRANMGSLSFD
;
A
#
# COMPACT_ATOMS: atom_id res chain seq x y z
N MET A 1 39.36 -3.01 -70.04
CA MET A 1 38.22 -3.50 -69.21
C MET A 1 38.72 -3.68 -67.78
N PHE A 2 38.52 -2.68 -66.91
CA PHE A 2 38.95 -2.71 -65.52
C PHE A 2 37.79 -3.15 -64.61
N ARG A 3 37.95 -4.28 -63.92
CA ARG A 3 37.02 -4.78 -62.90
C ARG A 3 37.17 -3.96 -61.61
N LYS A 4 36.09 -3.30 -61.19
CA LYS A 4 35.96 -2.69 -59.86
C LYS A 4 35.58 -3.78 -58.85
N VAL A 5 36.43 -3.97 -57.84
CA VAL A 5 36.12 -4.74 -56.63
C VAL A 5 35.52 -3.75 -55.63
N LEU A 6 34.25 -3.94 -55.27
CA LEU A 6 33.64 -3.23 -54.14
C LEU A 6 33.85 -4.06 -52.87
N LEU A 7 34.68 -3.55 -51.96
CA LEU A 7 34.72 -3.96 -50.57
C LEU A 7 33.54 -3.27 -49.85
N CYS A 8 32.54 -4.04 -49.44
CA CYS A 8 31.53 -3.61 -48.48
C CYS A 8 31.98 -4.08 -47.10
N SER A 9 32.41 -3.14 -46.27
CA SER A 9 32.79 -3.36 -44.88
C SER A 9 31.56 -3.77 -44.06
N LEU A 10 31.56 -5.00 -43.55
CA LEU A 10 30.69 -5.43 -42.45
C LEU A 10 31.10 -4.64 -41.19
N ALA A 11 30.29 -3.67 -40.78
CA ALA A 11 30.32 -3.17 -39.42
C ALA A 11 29.47 -4.13 -38.56
N LEU A 12 30.13 -5.04 -37.83
CA LEU A 12 29.50 -5.73 -36.70
C LEU A 12 29.19 -4.69 -35.62
N ALA A 13 27.95 -4.21 -35.58
CA ALA A 13 27.41 -3.57 -34.40
C ALA A 13 26.99 -4.68 -33.41
N PHE A 14 27.87 -4.97 -32.46
CA PHE A 14 27.52 -5.62 -31.20
C PHE A 14 26.58 -4.68 -30.42
N GLY A 15 25.30 -4.74 -30.75
CA GLY A 15 24.24 -4.15 -29.95
C GLY A 15 23.76 -5.19 -28.94
N ILE A 16 24.33 -5.18 -27.75
CA ILE A 16 23.76 -5.85 -26.57
C ILE A 16 22.48 -5.07 -26.23
N GLY A 17 21.40 -5.41 -26.92
CA GLY A 17 20.10 -4.78 -26.75
C GLY A 17 19.39 -5.40 -25.57
N SER A 18 19.53 -4.73 -24.42
CA SER A 18 18.65 -4.70 -23.26
C SER A 18 17.48 -5.68 -23.27
N ALA A 19 17.51 -6.63 -22.33
CA ALA A 19 16.32 -7.33 -21.88
C ALA A 19 15.23 -6.29 -21.59
N ALA A 20 14.15 -6.32 -22.37
CA ALA A 20 12.97 -5.50 -22.11
C ALA A 20 12.49 -5.85 -20.70
N ALA A 21 12.66 -4.93 -19.75
CA ALA A 21 11.90 -4.95 -18.52
C ALA A 21 10.43 -5.07 -18.95
N GLN A 22 9.70 -6.07 -18.43
CA GLN A 22 8.28 -6.25 -18.68
C GLN A 22 7.57 -4.96 -18.25
N GLY A 23 7.36 -4.06 -19.22
CA GLY A 23 7.14 -2.65 -18.98
C GLY A 23 5.67 -2.37 -18.72
N VAL A 24 5.39 -1.83 -17.55
CA VAL A 24 4.09 -1.21 -17.25
C VAL A 24 3.89 -0.07 -18.24
N THR A 25 2.89 -0.18 -19.11
CA THR A 25 2.59 0.84 -20.14
C THR A 25 1.27 1.52 -19.83
N VAL A 26 1.28 2.85 -19.65
CA VAL A 26 0.05 3.62 -19.51
C VAL A 26 -0.59 3.79 -20.89
N LYS A 27 -1.82 3.30 -21.05
CA LYS A 27 -2.61 3.39 -22.29
C LYS A 27 -3.43 4.67 -22.39
N SER A 28 -4.03 5.09 -21.28
CA SER A 28 -4.82 6.32 -21.23
C SER A 28 -4.88 6.89 -19.81
N LYS A 29 -5.20 8.19 -19.74
CA LYS A 29 -5.51 8.91 -18.51
C LYS A 29 -6.71 9.81 -18.76
N ARG A 30 -7.71 9.78 -17.89
CA ARG A 30 -8.87 10.66 -17.97
C ARG A 30 -9.34 11.10 -16.60
N PRO A 31 -9.92 12.30 -16.43
CA PRO A 31 -10.51 12.71 -15.17
C PRO A 31 -11.68 11.79 -14.79
N VAL A 32 -11.92 11.65 -13.49
CA VAL A 32 -13.10 10.99 -12.92
C VAL A 32 -13.94 12.01 -12.15
N SER A 33 -15.26 11.91 -12.27
CA SER A 33 -16.23 12.84 -11.65
C SER A 33 -16.68 12.40 -10.26
N ASP A 34 -16.49 11.12 -9.94
CA ASP A 34 -16.85 10.40 -8.72
C ASP A 34 -15.60 10.07 -7.88
N GLY A 35 -14.49 10.79 -8.10
CA GLY A 35 -13.21 10.53 -7.42
C GLY A 35 -13.20 10.95 -5.96
N TRP A 36 -12.25 10.40 -5.19
CA TRP A 36 -12.04 10.78 -3.79
C TRP A 36 -11.53 12.23 -3.68
N PHE A 37 -10.65 12.62 -4.61
CA PHE A 37 -10.22 14.01 -4.78
C PHE A 37 -10.57 14.55 -6.18
N PRO A 38 -10.79 15.87 -6.34
CA PRO A 38 -11.20 16.46 -7.62
C PRO A 38 -10.21 16.29 -8.78
N ASN A 39 -8.93 16.04 -8.48
CA ASN A 39 -7.85 15.84 -9.46
C ASN A 39 -7.56 14.36 -9.75
N GLU A 40 -8.39 13.45 -9.25
CA GLU A 40 -8.25 12.02 -9.49
C GLU A 40 -8.40 11.70 -10.99
N GLN A 41 -7.60 10.74 -11.45
CA GLN A 41 -7.59 10.29 -12.84
C GLN A 41 -7.79 8.78 -12.90
N LEU A 42 -8.64 8.30 -13.79
CA LEU A 42 -8.63 6.91 -14.20
C LEU A 42 -7.46 6.69 -15.16
N VAL A 43 -6.59 5.75 -14.81
CA VAL A 43 -5.40 5.37 -15.55
C VAL A 43 -5.58 3.94 -16.02
N VAL A 44 -5.56 3.74 -17.33
CA VAL A 44 -5.59 2.40 -17.94
C VAL A 44 -4.15 1.97 -18.20
N ILE A 45 -3.79 0.80 -17.68
CA ILE A 45 -2.42 0.29 -17.67
C ILE A 45 -2.39 -1.09 -18.29
N GLU A 46 -1.37 -1.35 -19.11
CA GLU A 46 -1.02 -2.69 -19.57
C GLU A 46 0.23 -3.18 -18.84
N ARG A 47 0.14 -4.34 -18.18
CA ARG A 47 1.28 -5.03 -17.57
C ARG A 47 1.21 -6.50 -17.90
N SER A 48 2.29 -7.03 -18.45
CA SER A 48 2.39 -8.45 -18.82
C SER A 48 1.24 -8.94 -19.71
N GLY A 49 0.75 -8.08 -20.61
CA GLY A 49 -0.37 -8.38 -21.53
C GLY A 49 -1.77 -8.25 -20.93
N TYR A 50 -1.90 -7.88 -19.65
CA TYR A 50 -3.19 -7.63 -19.00
C TYR A 50 -3.48 -6.14 -18.92
N ILE A 51 -4.69 -5.75 -19.31
CA ILE A 51 -5.19 -4.39 -19.17
C ILE A 51 -5.96 -4.31 -17.86
N TYR A 52 -5.62 -3.31 -17.04
CA TYR A 52 -6.33 -2.99 -15.81
C TYR A 52 -6.47 -1.49 -15.68
N SER A 53 -7.51 -1.07 -14.98
CA SER A 53 -7.79 0.32 -14.68
C SER A 53 -7.61 0.56 -13.20
N GLU A 54 -6.97 1.68 -12.87
CA GLU A 54 -6.86 2.15 -11.50
C GLU A 54 -7.02 3.66 -11.48
N ARG A 55 -7.61 4.16 -10.41
CA ARG A 55 -7.67 5.58 -10.12
C ARG A 55 -6.37 6.00 -9.49
N ARG A 56 -5.84 7.16 -9.87
CA ARG A 56 -4.64 7.75 -9.28
C ARG A 56 -4.88 9.21 -8.96
N GLY A 57 -4.30 9.68 -7.86
CA GLY A 57 -4.38 11.09 -7.49
C GLY A 57 -3.36 11.46 -6.43
N LYS A 58 -3.51 12.66 -5.89
CA LYS A 58 -2.75 13.15 -4.75
C LYS A 58 -3.68 13.60 -3.63
N THR A 59 -3.35 13.26 -2.39
CA THR A 59 -4.09 13.72 -1.20
C THR A 59 -3.86 15.22 -0.98
N SER A 60 -4.62 15.83 -0.05
CA SER A 60 -4.39 17.22 0.36
C SER A 60 -3.01 17.48 0.96
N GLU A 61 -2.36 16.43 1.47
CA GLU A 61 -1.00 16.47 2.05
C GLU A 61 0.08 16.17 0.99
N GLY A 62 -0.31 15.89 -0.26
CA GLY A 62 0.59 15.71 -1.40
C GLY A 62 1.02 14.26 -1.65
N TYR A 63 0.55 13.31 -0.86
CA TYR A 63 0.85 11.88 -1.03
C TYR A 63 0.19 11.32 -2.29
N ASP A 64 0.95 10.56 -3.06
CA ASP A 64 0.42 9.81 -4.19
C ASP A 64 -0.45 8.66 -3.69
N TYR A 65 -1.58 8.44 -4.33
CA TYR A 65 -2.44 7.30 -4.04
C TYR A 65 -2.94 6.64 -5.33
N TRP A 66 -3.33 5.38 -5.19
CA TRP A 66 -4.10 4.68 -6.21
C TRP A 66 -5.23 3.87 -5.58
N ILE A 67 -6.31 3.68 -6.35
CA ILE A 67 -7.46 2.86 -5.99
C ILE A 67 -7.74 1.92 -7.17
N SER A 68 -7.89 0.64 -6.89
CA SER A 68 -8.35 -0.39 -7.81
C SER A 68 -9.63 -1.03 -7.26
N PRO A 69 -10.32 -1.91 -8.02
CA PRO A 69 -11.55 -2.54 -7.54
C PRO A 69 -11.39 -3.47 -6.33
N GLN A 70 -10.18 -3.80 -5.88
CA GLN A 70 -9.96 -4.67 -4.71
C GLN A 70 -9.05 -4.05 -3.65
N ALA A 71 -8.27 -3.03 -4.00
CA ALA A 71 -7.27 -2.48 -3.11
C ALA A 71 -7.08 -1.00 -3.37
N ALA A 72 -6.50 -0.31 -2.39
CA ALA A 72 -6.00 1.04 -2.56
C ALA A 72 -4.68 1.19 -1.81
N GLN A 73 -3.88 2.16 -2.21
CA GLN A 73 -2.66 2.50 -1.49
C GLN A 73 -2.40 4.01 -1.46
N ILE A 74 -1.72 4.46 -0.41
CA ILE A 74 -1.14 5.79 -0.28
C ILE A 74 0.36 5.63 0.00
N GLU A 75 1.19 6.32 -0.78
CA GLU A 75 2.64 6.34 -0.61
C GLU A 75 3.08 7.56 0.21
N THR A 76 3.70 7.32 1.36
CA THR A 76 4.14 8.36 2.31
C THR A 76 5.64 8.21 2.53
N GLY A 77 6.44 8.81 1.65
CA GLY A 77 7.91 8.75 1.74
C GLY A 77 8.45 7.34 1.57
N ARG A 78 8.81 6.68 2.69
CA ARG A 78 9.39 5.32 2.70
C ARG A 78 8.40 4.21 3.04
N GLN A 79 7.18 4.56 3.43
CA GLN A 79 6.16 3.60 3.82
C GLN A 79 4.94 3.70 2.93
N THR A 80 4.15 2.64 2.91
CA THR A 80 2.91 2.55 2.14
C THR A 80 1.78 2.18 3.07
N TRP A 81 0.70 2.95 3.02
CA TRP A 81 -0.57 2.56 3.59
C TRP A 81 -1.37 1.82 2.53
N GLY A 82 -1.70 0.56 2.76
CA GLY A 82 -2.60 -0.23 1.94
C GLY A 82 -3.98 -0.34 2.56
N ALA A 83 -5.02 -0.27 1.75
CA ALA A 83 -6.36 -0.66 2.12
C ALA A 83 -6.79 -1.84 1.24
N SER A 84 -7.31 -2.89 1.85
CA SER A 84 -7.94 -4.01 1.15
C SER A 84 -9.42 -4.02 1.53
N CYS A 85 -10.30 -3.92 0.54
CA CYS A 85 -11.73 -3.79 0.74
C CYS A 85 -12.49 -4.92 0.04
N LYS A 86 -13.52 -5.45 0.69
CA LYS A 86 -14.40 -6.46 0.14
C LYS A 86 -15.84 -6.10 0.47
N ILE A 87 -16.71 -6.17 -0.54
CA ILE A 87 -18.16 -6.09 -0.33
C ILE A 87 -18.62 -7.46 0.18
N ASP A 88 -19.23 -7.50 1.35
CA ASP A 88 -19.79 -8.72 1.91
C ASP A 88 -21.12 -9.02 1.22
N ALA A 89 -21.29 -10.27 0.79
CA ALA A 89 -22.45 -10.70 0.02
C ALA A 89 -23.71 -10.94 0.87
N MET A 90 -23.59 -10.94 2.21
CA MET A 90 -24.71 -11.16 3.12
C MET A 90 -25.40 -9.87 3.53
N ASP A 91 -24.66 -8.76 3.65
CA ASP A 91 -25.19 -7.49 4.13
C ASP A 91 -24.92 -6.29 3.20
N ASP A 92 -24.31 -6.53 2.04
CA ASP A 92 -23.91 -5.55 1.04
C ASP A 92 -22.98 -4.43 1.59
N LYS A 93 -22.39 -4.63 2.77
CA LYS A 93 -21.46 -3.66 3.35
C LYS A 93 -20.06 -3.88 2.81
N THR A 94 -19.34 -2.78 2.64
CA THR A 94 -17.92 -2.82 2.31
C THR A 94 -17.09 -2.89 3.59
N TYR A 95 -16.38 -3.99 3.78
CA TYR A 95 -15.42 -4.17 4.86
C TYR A 95 -14.01 -3.87 4.35
N CYS A 96 -13.28 -3.03 5.07
CA CYS A 96 -11.94 -2.63 4.70
C CYS A 96 -10.97 -2.84 5.85
N THR A 97 -9.79 -3.38 5.52
CA THR A 97 -8.64 -3.53 6.42
C THR A 97 -7.55 -2.55 6.01
N LEU A 98 -7.06 -1.76 6.96
CA LEU A 98 -5.92 -0.89 6.75
C LEU A 98 -4.63 -1.59 7.14
N ILE A 99 -3.58 -1.44 6.33
CA ILE A 99 -2.28 -2.08 6.52
C ILE A 99 -1.20 -1.01 6.33
N LEU A 100 -0.32 -0.86 7.31
CA LEU A 100 0.92 -0.11 7.19
C LEU A 100 2.04 -1.05 6.75
N ILE A 101 2.74 -0.71 5.68
CA ILE A 101 3.85 -1.47 5.09
C ILE A 101 5.10 -0.59 5.07
N ASP A 102 6.12 -1.01 5.81
CA ASP A 102 7.50 -0.51 5.72
C ASP A 102 8.45 -1.71 5.90
N LYS A 103 9.52 -1.59 6.68
CA LYS A 103 10.36 -2.70 7.15
C LYS A 103 9.57 -3.82 7.87
N MET A 104 8.38 -3.51 8.37
CA MET A 104 7.43 -4.45 8.99
C MET A 104 6.01 -4.11 8.51
N LYS A 105 5.11 -5.09 8.60
CA LYS A 105 3.68 -4.92 8.28
C LYS A 105 2.86 -4.90 9.57
N ALA A 106 1.94 -3.95 9.67
CA ALA A 106 0.95 -3.91 10.75
C ALA A 106 -0.44 -3.65 10.17
N SER A 107 -1.46 -4.38 10.61
CA SER A 107 -2.86 -4.04 10.31
C SER A 107 -3.42 -3.15 11.40
N ILE A 108 -4.28 -2.23 10.96
CA ILE A 108 -5.06 -1.36 11.83
C ILE A 108 -6.52 -1.59 11.50
N ALA A 109 -7.27 -2.14 12.45
CA ALA A 109 -8.72 -2.22 12.32
C ALA A 109 -9.30 -0.85 12.68
N LEU A 110 -10.23 -0.37 11.86
CA LEU A 110 -11.01 0.83 12.15
C LEU A 110 -12.45 0.41 12.45
N SER A 111 -13.02 0.96 13.52
CA SER A 111 -14.45 0.88 13.82
C SER A 111 -15.30 1.50 12.70
N ASP A 112 -16.62 1.35 12.76
CA ASP A 112 -17.56 1.95 11.81
C ASP A 112 -17.47 3.49 11.79
N MET A 113 -17.07 4.09 12.92
CA MET A 113 -16.85 5.54 13.02
C MET A 113 -15.47 5.98 12.47
N GLY A 114 -14.66 5.05 11.98
CA GLY A 114 -13.31 5.35 11.46
C GLY A 114 -12.21 5.41 12.54
N GLU A 115 -12.57 5.23 13.81
CA GLU A 115 -11.61 5.22 14.92
C GLU A 115 -10.82 3.91 14.97
N PRO A 116 -9.50 3.95 15.25
CA PRO A 116 -8.70 2.74 15.38
C PRO A 116 -9.15 1.90 16.57
N SER A 117 -9.44 0.62 16.29
CA SER A 117 -9.96 -0.35 17.26
C SER A 117 -9.02 -1.52 17.52
N ALA A 118 -8.06 -1.77 16.65
CA ALA A 118 -7.01 -2.76 16.90
C ALA A 118 -5.77 -2.42 16.08
N LEU A 119 -4.62 -2.82 16.60
CA LEU A 119 -3.34 -2.84 15.88
C LEU A 119 -2.76 -4.23 16.01
N CYS A 120 -2.55 -4.91 14.90
CA CYS A 120 -2.00 -6.26 14.88
C CYS A 120 -0.73 -6.30 14.05
N LEU A 121 0.29 -6.93 14.58
CA LEU A 121 1.59 -7.07 13.94
C LEU A 121 1.61 -8.33 13.08
N TYR A 122 2.11 -8.22 11.85
CA TYR A 122 2.39 -9.38 11.01
C TYR A 122 3.86 -9.74 11.12
N PHE A 123 4.14 -10.71 11.98
CA PHE A 123 5.42 -11.41 11.99
C PHE A 123 5.38 -12.50 10.92
N SER A 124 6.42 -12.64 10.09
CA SER A 124 6.40 -13.65 9.01
C SER A 124 6.27 -15.06 9.58
N ASP A 125 5.40 -15.90 9.00
CA ASP A 125 5.29 -17.37 8.94
C ASP A 125 5.71 -18.27 10.13
N PHE A 126 6.17 -17.73 11.25
CA PHE A 126 6.69 -18.45 12.41
C PHE A 126 6.02 -17.92 13.67
N THR A 127 5.33 -18.84 14.35
CA THR A 127 4.88 -18.86 15.75
C THR A 127 4.29 -17.56 16.32
N PRO A 128 3.09 -17.57 16.94
CA PRO A 128 2.50 -16.36 17.51
C PRO A 128 3.49 -15.59 18.38
N ALA A 129 3.93 -14.42 17.90
CA ALA A 129 4.92 -13.61 18.58
C ALA A 129 4.21 -12.58 19.43
N SER A 130 4.46 -12.69 20.74
CA SER A 130 4.20 -11.63 21.69
C SER A 130 5.26 -10.55 21.49
N GLY A 131 4.82 -9.34 21.14
CA GLY A 131 5.67 -8.15 21.12
C GLY A 131 5.26 -7.16 22.20
N MET A 132 6.11 -6.17 22.43
CA MET A 132 5.72 -4.93 23.12
C MET A 132 5.53 -3.84 22.08
N VAL A 133 4.39 -3.17 22.13
CA VAL A 133 4.05 -2.07 21.23
C VAL A 133 3.91 -0.79 22.04
N ARG A 134 4.55 0.26 21.58
CA ARG A 134 4.44 1.60 22.17
C ARG A 134 4.12 2.62 21.11
N ILE A 135 3.07 3.40 21.34
CA ILE A 135 2.73 4.55 20.49
C ILE A 135 3.43 5.77 21.08
N ASP A 136 4.32 6.38 20.29
CA ASP A 136 5.21 7.46 20.70
C ASP A 136 5.95 7.18 22.03
N LYS A 137 5.58 7.90 23.10
CA LYS A 137 6.16 7.80 24.45
C LYS A 137 5.17 7.29 25.49
N LEU A 138 4.03 6.75 25.06
CA LEU A 138 3.04 6.17 25.96
C LEU A 138 3.58 4.89 26.62
N VAL A 139 2.80 4.32 27.53
CA VAL A 139 3.12 3.03 28.13
C VAL A 139 3.20 1.97 27.02
N ALA A 140 4.19 1.10 27.09
CA ALA A 140 4.31 -0.02 26.18
C ALA A 140 3.30 -1.10 26.59
N GLU A 141 2.52 -1.57 25.63
CA GLU A 141 1.52 -2.63 25.82
C GLU A 141 2.04 -3.93 25.23
N GLN A 142 1.80 -5.03 25.95
CA GLN A 142 2.07 -6.36 25.43
C GLN A 142 0.98 -6.75 24.43
N THR A 143 1.38 -7.29 23.28
CA THR A 143 0.42 -7.88 22.35
C THR A 143 -0.10 -9.21 22.86
N ASP A 144 -1.31 -9.58 22.45
CA ASP A 144 -1.86 -10.90 22.70
C ASP A 144 -1.16 -12.00 21.87
N ARG A 145 -1.69 -13.23 21.95
CA ARG A 145 -1.20 -14.38 21.18
C ARG A 145 -1.42 -14.27 19.67
N GLN A 146 -2.17 -13.29 19.20
CA GLN A 146 -2.36 -13.03 17.77
C GLN A 146 -1.46 -11.88 17.29
N GLY A 147 -0.63 -11.32 18.17
CA GLY A 147 0.19 -10.15 17.86
C GLY A 147 -0.61 -8.85 17.88
N CYS A 148 -1.79 -8.83 18.51
CA CYS A 148 -2.67 -7.67 18.56
C CYS A 148 -2.56 -6.90 19.88
N MET A 149 -2.50 -5.57 19.79
CA MET A 149 -2.50 -4.66 20.92
C MET A 149 -3.90 -4.58 21.56
N PRO A 150 -4.03 -4.37 22.89
CA PRO A 150 -5.33 -4.12 23.52
C PRO A 150 -6.08 -2.93 22.92
N LEU A 151 -7.39 -3.08 22.73
CA LEU A 151 -8.30 -2.06 22.15
C LEU A 151 -8.13 -0.66 22.77
N GLN A 152 -7.99 -0.59 24.09
CA GLN A 152 -7.90 0.68 24.82
C GLN A 152 -6.68 1.52 24.41
N ALA A 153 -5.59 0.86 24.01
CA ALA A 153 -4.36 1.52 23.60
C ALA A 153 -4.31 1.84 22.10
N ALA A 154 -5.07 1.10 21.27
CA ALA A 154 -5.16 1.33 19.83
C ALA A 154 -5.70 2.73 19.49
N GLY A 155 -6.54 3.32 20.35
CA GLY A 155 -7.06 4.69 20.16
C GLY A 155 -5.94 5.75 20.05
N ALA A 156 -4.78 5.53 20.68
CA ALA A 156 -3.66 6.48 20.60
C ALA A 156 -3.05 6.60 19.19
N ILE A 157 -3.33 5.67 18.28
CA ILE A 157 -2.88 5.71 16.88
C ILE A 157 -3.44 6.96 16.18
N ALA A 158 -4.66 7.37 16.51
CA ALA A 158 -5.32 8.51 15.87
C ALA A 158 -4.55 9.83 16.02
N THR A 159 -3.78 9.97 17.11
CA THR A 159 -3.02 11.17 17.43
C THR A 159 -1.51 10.94 17.49
N GLY A 160 -1.07 9.69 17.37
CA GLY A 160 0.33 9.30 17.48
C GLY A 160 1.14 9.66 16.24
N LYS A 161 2.47 9.67 16.39
CA LYS A 161 3.42 9.92 15.27
C LYS A 161 4.23 8.70 14.88
N SER A 162 4.37 7.75 15.79
CA SER A 162 5.20 6.58 15.61
C SER A 162 4.72 5.40 16.44
N ILE A 163 5.00 4.20 15.93
CA ILE A 163 4.84 2.94 16.65
C ILE A 163 6.24 2.37 16.83
N LEU A 164 6.66 2.17 18.07
CA LEU A 164 7.83 1.36 18.41
C LEU A 164 7.35 -0.05 18.74
N ILE A 165 7.98 -1.03 18.12
CA ILE A 165 7.71 -2.45 18.27
C ILE A 165 8.99 -3.09 18.76
N HIS A 166 8.88 -3.87 19.82
CA HIS A 166 9.94 -4.72 20.31
C HIS A 166 9.43 -6.15 20.23
N THR A 167 10.17 -7.02 19.56
CA THR A 167 9.81 -8.42 19.38
C THR A 167 10.82 -9.32 20.08
N ASP A 168 10.32 -10.40 20.68
CA ASP A 168 11.15 -11.47 21.23
C ASP A 168 11.59 -12.48 20.15
N GLN A 169 11.12 -12.30 18.90
CA GLN A 169 11.53 -13.16 17.79
C GLN A 169 13.03 -13.03 17.51
N MET A 170 13.71 -14.17 17.57
CA MET A 170 15.11 -14.31 17.19
C MET A 170 15.22 -14.99 15.83
N GLY A 171 15.75 -14.27 14.85
CA GLY A 171 16.17 -14.80 13.56
C GLY A 171 17.39 -14.04 13.06
N PRO A 172 18.23 -14.63 12.19
CA PRO A 172 19.49 -14.02 11.75
C PRO A 172 19.29 -12.65 11.07
N ASP A 173 18.11 -12.40 10.52
CA ASP A 173 17.77 -11.16 9.80
C ASP A 173 16.74 -10.27 10.53
N TYR A 174 16.31 -10.66 11.74
CA TYR A 174 15.29 -9.92 12.49
C TYR A 174 15.92 -8.80 13.34
N GLN A 175 15.43 -7.58 13.16
CA GLN A 175 15.76 -6.50 14.08
C GLN A 175 14.92 -6.67 15.36
N PHE A 176 15.58 -6.51 16.49
CA PHE A 176 14.93 -6.59 17.80
C PHE A 176 13.88 -5.49 18.00
N GLU A 177 14.15 -4.30 17.44
CA GLU A 177 13.27 -3.14 17.49
C GLU A 177 12.94 -2.65 16.09
N HIS A 178 11.66 -2.33 15.88
CA HIS A 178 11.16 -1.71 14.67
C HIS A 178 10.43 -0.42 15.03
N GLN A 179 10.71 0.65 14.30
CA GLN A 179 9.98 1.89 14.42
C GLN A 179 9.24 2.15 13.11
N LEU A 180 7.92 2.25 13.18
CA LEU A 180 7.04 2.62 12.07
C LEU A 180 6.59 4.07 12.27
N SER A 181 6.47 4.83 11.19
CA SER A 181 5.88 6.16 11.24
C SER A 181 4.37 6.08 11.06
N LEU A 182 3.62 6.94 11.75
CA LEU A 182 2.19 7.12 11.52
C LEU A 182 1.91 8.26 10.51
N ASP A 183 2.94 8.73 9.79
CA ASP A 183 2.77 9.71 8.73
C ASP A 183 1.78 9.23 7.66
N GLY A 184 0.83 10.08 7.29
CA GLY A 184 -0.28 9.75 6.38
C GLY A 184 -1.39 8.85 6.95
N TYR A 185 -1.34 8.46 8.23
CA TYR A 185 -2.43 7.68 8.87
C TYR A 185 -3.80 8.35 8.68
N LYS A 186 -3.88 9.67 8.87
CA LYS A 186 -5.13 10.43 8.71
C LYS A 186 -5.70 10.33 7.30
N GLN A 187 -4.85 10.42 6.28
CA GLN A 187 -5.27 10.27 4.89
C GLN A 187 -5.69 8.82 4.61
N ALA A 188 -4.97 7.85 5.16
CA ALA A 188 -5.28 6.44 5.02
C ALA A 188 -6.61 6.04 5.70
N SER A 189 -6.90 6.58 6.88
CA SER A 189 -8.19 6.35 7.56
C SER A 189 -9.34 7.03 6.81
N HIS A 190 -9.13 8.25 6.29
CA HIS A 190 -10.11 8.93 5.44
C HIS A 190 -10.38 8.16 4.13
N LEU A 191 -9.34 7.59 3.52
CA LEU A 191 -9.48 6.72 2.34
C LEU A 191 -10.34 5.51 2.65
N VAL A 192 -10.08 4.82 3.77
CA VAL A 192 -10.90 3.67 4.20
C VAL A 192 -12.35 4.07 4.38
N SER A 193 -12.63 5.20 5.05
CA SER A 193 -14.00 5.71 5.20
C SER A 193 -14.65 6.02 3.84
N HIS A 194 -13.91 6.62 2.91
CA HIS A 194 -14.39 6.87 1.56
C HIS A 194 -14.71 5.57 0.82
N LEU A 195 -13.83 4.57 0.85
CA LEU A 195 -14.04 3.27 0.21
C LEU A 195 -15.23 2.54 0.81
N ARG A 196 -15.37 2.49 2.14
CA ARG A 196 -16.52 1.87 2.81
C ARG A 196 -17.86 2.42 2.32
N ALA A 197 -17.91 3.72 2.05
CA ALA A 197 -19.12 4.40 1.61
C ALA A 197 -19.36 4.32 0.09
N ASN A 198 -18.30 4.24 -0.73
CA ASN A 198 -18.41 4.49 -2.17
C ASN A 198 -17.90 3.36 -3.07
N MET A 199 -17.29 2.29 -2.52
CA MET A 199 -16.60 1.26 -3.32
C MET A 199 -17.48 0.67 -4.43
N GLY A 200 -18.76 0.39 -4.12
CA GLY A 200 -19.72 -0.15 -5.09
C GLY A 200 -20.16 0.82 -6.19
N SER A 201 -19.86 2.11 -6.05
CA SER A 201 -20.21 3.17 -7.01
C SER A 201 -19.02 3.77 -7.78
N LEU A 202 -17.78 3.43 -7.40
CA LEU A 202 -16.60 3.93 -8.10
C LEU A 202 -16.50 3.30 -9.50
N SER A 203 -16.45 4.14 -10.53
CA SER A 203 -16.22 3.69 -11.92
C SER A 203 -14.76 3.29 -12.18
N PHE A 204 -14.54 2.15 -12.86
CA PHE A 204 -13.22 1.70 -13.30
C PHE A 204 -13.13 1.46 -14.82
N ASP A 205 -14.23 1.69 -15.53
CA ASP A 205 -14.39 1.45 -16.97
C ASP A 205 -14.52 2.77 -17.72
#